data_AF-A0A920YID3-F1
#
_entry.id   AF-A0A920YID3-F1
#
_cell.length_a   1.000
_cell.length_b   1.000
_cell.length_c   1.000
_cell.angle_alpha   90.00
_cell.angle_beta   90.00
_cell.angle_gamma   90.00
#
_symmetry.space_group_name_H-M   'P 1'
#
loop_
_entity.id
_entity.type
_entity.pdbx_description
1 polymer ?
#
loop_
_entity_poly.entity_id
_entity_poly.type
_entity_poly.pdbx_seq_one_letter_code
_entity_poly.pdbx_strand_id
1 'polypeptide(L)'
;VFPFHLVEKYFHTYWPRLGLSREQFLELGSHTGNRQGFNMTVLALRMCGQCNGVSKLHGEVSRRMWQSVWPDRPVEQVPITHITNGIHVPAWIGEAINKIYRRYLGPDWVERHDDPALWERILDVPDEELWAAHLHLKRKLMSLIRERARQRRIEGLMNPEQVLCAGTFLDPDALIIGFARRFATYKRASLIFHDLERLKRLLHDRYRPVQFIFAGKAHPADEGGKRLLQQIYNIAKDPAVGGRIAFIEDYDLQVARYLVQGVDVWLNTPRRPYEASGTSGQKAAANGIPSLSVLDGWWAEGYNGANGWAIDPGQRYDDPAAQDAADAEALYHLLENEVVPLFYKRDADDVPRGWVRVMKEAIRTVVPVFCTRRMVKEYAERFYIPAARRAAEIESLGLRITAGATHV
;
A
#
# COMPACT_ATOMS: atom_id res chain seq x y z
N VAL A 1 0.60 -23.33 -9.43
CA VAL A 1 1.24 -24.45 -10.17
C VAL A 1 0.14 -25.17 -10.90
N PHE A 2 0.28 -25.39 -12.21
CA PHE A 2 -0.74 -26.04 -13.04
C PHE A 2 -0.41 -27.53 -13.20
N PRO A 3 -1.41 -28.43 -13.21
CA PRO A 3 -1.15 -29.84 -13.54
C PRO A 3 -0.57 -29.97 -14.95
N PHE A 4 0.38 -30.90 -15.15
CA PHE A 4 1.02 -31.07 -16.46
C PHE A 4 0.04 -31.42 -17.59
N HIS A 5 -0.92 -32.31 -17.33
CA HIS A 5 -1.95 -32.65 -18.32
C HIS A 5 -2.74 -31.43 -18.83
N LEU A 6 -2.93 -30.41 -17.97
CA LEU A 6 -3.60 -29.17 -18.34
C LEU A 6 -2.72 -28.33 -19.26
N VAL A 7 -1.42 -28.21 -18.92
CA VAL A 7 -0.44 -27.54 -19.78
C VAL A 7 -0.34 -28.24 -21.13
N GLU A 8 -0.31 -29.56 -21.14
CA GLU A 8 -0.25 -30.33 -22.38
C GLU A 8 -1.47 -30.09 -23.26
N LYS A 9 -2.67 -30.14 -22.67
CA LYS A 9 -3.92 -29.87 -23.39
C LYS A 9 -3.87 -28.53 -24.12
N TYR A 10 -3.36 -27.48 -23.49
CA TYR A 10 -3.36 -26.13 -24.05
C TYR A 10 -2.11 -25.76 -24.87
N PHE A 11 -0.95 -26.36 -24.60
CA PHE A 11 0.33 -25.97 -25.20
C PHE A 11 0.92 -27.00 -26.19
N HIS A 12 0.25 -28.13 -26.43
CA HIS A 12 0.80 -29.19 -27.31
C HIS A 12 1.15 -28.75 -28.73
N THR A 13 0.46 -27.74 -29.27
CA THR A 13 0.78 -27.17 -30.59
C THR A 13 1.84 -26.08 -30.53
N TYR A 14 2.22 -25.62 -29.34
CA TYR A 14 3.10 -24.47 -29.14
C TYR A 14 4.56 -24.87 -29.03
N TRP A 15 4.90 -25.89 -28.26
CA TRP A 15 6.30 -26.28 -28.08
C TRP A 15 7.01 -26.76 -29.37
N PRO A 16 6.37 -27.38 -30.39
CA PRO A 16 7.04 -27.67 -31.65
C PRO A 16 7.41 -26.39 -32.41
N ARG A 17 6.62 -25.32 -32.25
CA ARG A 17 6.91 -24.00 -32.85
C ARG A 17 8.12 -23.32 -32.19
N LEU A 18 8.43 -23.69 -30.95
CA LEU A 18 9.64 -23.26 -30.24
C LEU A 18 10.86 -24.15 -30.54
N GLY A 19 10.68 -25.22 -31.34
CA GLY A 19 11.73 -26.22 -31.59
C GLY A 19 12.05 -27.09 -30.37
N LEU A 20 11.11 -27.24 -29.44
CA LEU A 20 11.27 -28.03 -28.21
C LEU A 20 10.45 -29.32 -28.25
N SER A 21 10.97 -30.38 -27.63
CA SER A 21 10.17 -31.55 -27.29
C SER A 21 9.17 -31.23 -26.17
N ARG A 22 8.18 -32.12 -25.99
CA ARG A 22 7.25 -32.04 -24.86
C ARG A 22 8.00 -31.99 -23.53
N GLU A 23 8.97 -32.89 -23.34
CA GLU A 23 9.73 -33.02 -22.11
C GLU A 23 10.56 -31.76 -21.83
N GLN A 24 11.25 -31.23 -22.85
CA GLN A 24 12.02 -29.99 -22.75
C GLN A 24 11.12 -28.80 -22.37
N PHE A 25 9.93 -28.70 -22.98
CA PHE A 25 8.99 -27.64 -22.64
C PHE A 25 8.49 -27.74 -21.20
N LEU A 26 8.09 -28.94 -20.76
CA LEU A 26 7.63 -29.19 -19.39
C LEU A 26 8.75 -28.94 -18.37
N GLU A 27 10.00 -29.21 -18.73
CA GLU A 27 11.16 -28.94 -17.89
C GLU A 27 11.32 -27.44 -17.58
N LEU A 28 11.00 -26.54 -18.52
CA LEU A 28 11.06 -25.09 -18.32
C LEU A 28 10.24 -24.62 -17.11
N GLY A 29 9.07 -25.22 -16.88
CA GLY A 29 8.22 -24.93 -15.72
C GLY A 29 8.42 -25.89 -14.54
N SER A 30 9.30 -26.89 -14.67
CA SER A 30 9.55 -27.88 -13.62
C SER A 30 10.53 -27.36 -12.58
N HIS A 31 10.27 -27.66 -11.31
CA HIS A 31 11.08 -27.20 -10.18
C HIS A 31 11.28 -28.31 -9.15
N THR A 32 12.47 -28.40 -8.57
CA THR A 32 12.90 -29.48 -7.66
C THR A 32 11.97 -29.66 -6.45
N GLY A 33 11.38 -28.59 -5.95
CA GLY A 33 10.42 -28.64 -4.83
C GLY A 33 8.97 -28.99 -5.19
N ASN A 34 8.61 -29.03 -6.48
CA ASN A 34 7.25 -29.39 -6.91
C ASN A 34 7.27 -30.09 -8.27
N ARG A 35 7.64 -31.37 -8.26
CA ARG A 35 7.63 -32.25 -9.44
C ARG A 35 6.22 -32.63 -9.93
N GLN A 36 5.16 -32.18 -9.25
CA GLN A 36 3.78 -32.57 -9.55
C GLN A 36 3.03 -31.56 -10.42
N GLY A 37 3.68 -30.49 -10.87
CA GLY A 37 3.08 -29.60 -11.86
C GLY A 37 4.00 -28.51 -12.40
N PHE A 38 3.48 -27.81 -13.40
CA PHE A 38 4.13 -26.76 -14.13
C PHE A 38 4.02 -25.43 -13.38
N ASN A 39 5.15 -24.86 -12.98
CA ASN A 39 5.24 -23.59 -12.29
C ASN A 39 5.48 -22.45 -13.27
N MET A 40 4.45 -21.64 -13.52
CA MET A 40 4.53 -20.48 -14.42
C MET A 40 5.55 -19.44 -13.96
N THR A 41 5.79 -19.31 -12.65
CA THR A 41 6.81 -18.39 -12.14
C THR A 41 8.20 -18.88 -12.52
N VAL A 42 8.47 -20.19 -12.39
CA VAL A 42 9.77 -20.76 -12.78
C VAL A 42 10.00 -20.66 -14.28
N LEU A 43 8.96 -20.91 -15.09
CA LEU A 43 9.01 -20.64 -16.53
C LEU A 43 9.38 -19.17 -16.78
N ALA A 44 8.67 -18.22 -16.16
CA ALA A 44 8.93 -16.80 -16.34
C ALA A 44 10.34 -16.40 -15.90
N LEU A 45 10.83 -16.88 -14.75
CA LEU A 45 12.17 -16.59 -14.24
C LEU A 45 13.29 -17.12 -15.14
N ARG A 46 13.08 -18.26 -15.80
CA ARG A 46 14.06 -18.84 -16.73
C ARG A 46 14.05 -18.19 -18.11
N MET A 47 12.90 -17.63 -18.51
CA MET A 47 12.70 -17.06 -19.84
C MET A 47 12.78 -15.51 -19.85
N CYS A 48 12.72 -14.86 -18.70
CA CYS A 48 12.88 -13.40 -18.59
C CYS A 48 14.35 -13.01 -18.82
N GLY A 49 14.57 -11.93 -19.57
CA GLY A 49 15.90 -11.30 -19.62
C GLY A 49 16.21 -10.51 -18.34
N GLN A 50 15.18 -10.03 -17.64
CA GLN A 50 15.27 -9.26 -16.41
C GLN A 50 14.07 -9.60 -15.52
N CYS A 51 14.31 -9.70 -14.21
CA CYS A 51 13.29 -10.02 -13.22
C CYS A 51 13.43 -9.11 -11.99
N ASN A 52 12.32 -8.61 -11.43
CA ASN A 52 12.35 -7.62 -10.36
C ASN A 52 11.26 -7.81 -9.30
N GLY A 53 11.58 -7.42 -8.06
CA GLY A 53 10.62 -7.13 -7.02
C GLY A 53 10.06 -5.70 -7.13
N VAL A 54 8.95 -5.44 -6.43
CA VAL A 54 8.21 -4.16 -6.46
C VAL A 54 8.52 -3.20 -5.29
N SER A 55 9.47 -3.59 -4.44
CA SER A 55 10.15 -2.80 -3.40
C SER A 55 11.50 -3.45 -3.12
N LYS A 56 12.41 -2.75 -2.42
CA LYS A 56 13.71 -3.29 -2.04
C LYS A 56 13.58 -4.57 -1.20
N LEU A 57 12.79 -4.53 -0.12
CA LEU A 57 12.55 -5.69 0.75
C LEU A 57 11.93 -6.86 -0.02
N HIS A 58 10.98 -6.59 -0.91
CA HIS A 58 10.39 -7.64 -1.74
C HIS A 58 11.42 -8.25 -2.71
N GLY A 59 12.37 -7.47 -3.24
CA GLY A 59 13.48 -7.99 -4.02
C GLY A 59 14.35 -8.97 -3.22
N GLU A 60 14.69 -8.61 -1.98
CA GLU A 60 15.47 -9.45 -1.06
C GLU A 60 14.73 -10.76 -0.71
N VAL A 61 13.44 -10.67 -0.38
CA VAL A 61 12.58 -11.83 -0.11
C VAL A 61 12.46 -12.72 -1.35
N SER A 62 12.29 -12.12 -2.54
CA SER A 62 12.16 -12.85 -3.81
C SER A 62 13.43 -13.62 -4.15
N ARG A 63 14.62 -13.05 -3.92
CA ARG A 63 15.89 -13.77 -4.12
C ARG A 63 15.99 -15.03 -3.27
N ARG A 64 15.63 -14.92 -1.97
CA ARG A 64 15.63 -16.08 -1.05
C ARG A 64 14.60 -17.13 -1.46
N MET A 65 13.39 -16.67 -1.80
CA MET A 65 12.27 -17.55 -2.18
C MET A 65 12.59 -18.38 -3.44
N TRP A 66 13.32 -17.81 -4.39
CA TRP A 66 13.57 -18.42 -5.70
C TRP A 66 15.03 -18.83 -5.93
N GLN A 67 15.86 -18.87 -4.88
CA GLN A 67 17.28 -19.26 -4.99
C GLN A 67 17.44 -20.64 -5.63
N SER A 68 16.53 -21.58 -5.35
CA SER A 68 16.53 -22.92 -5.91
C SER A 68 16.39 -22.97 -7.44
N VAL A 69 16.00 -21.88 -8.11
CA VAL A 69 15.99 -21.78 -9.58
C VAL A 69 17.41 -21.58 -10.14
N TRP A 70 18.31 -21.03 -9.33
CA TRP A 70 19.74 -20.83 -9.63
C TRP A 70 20.60 -21.46 -8.53
N PRO A 71 20.63 -22.79 -8.42
CA PRO A 71 21.26 -23.50 -7.29
C PRO A 71 22.75 -23.18 -7.13
N ASP A 72 23.43 -22.89 -8.23
CA ASP A 72 24.87 -22.57 -8.25
C ASP A 72 25.18 -21.12 -7.87
N ARG A 73 24.16 -20.31 -7.54
CA ARG A 73 24.33 -18.91 -7.16
C ARG A 73 24.01 -18.71 -5.68
N PRO A 74 24.85 -17.95 -4.94
CA PRO A 74 24.44 -17.46 -3.63
C PRO A 74 23.22 -16.53 -3.77
N VAL A 75 22.44 -16.40 -2.70
CA VAL A 75 21.18 -15.64 -2.68
C VAL A 75 21.37 -14.21 -3.21
N GLU A 76 22.49 -13.57 -2.88
CA GLU A 76 22.83 -12.20 -3.25
C GLU A 76 23.06 -12.04 -4.76
N GLN A 77 23.42 -13.12 -5.46
CA GLN A 77 23.68 -13.16 -6.91
C GLN A 77 22.50 -13.71 -7.72
N VAL A 78 21.39 -14.07 -7.06
CA VAL A 78 20.14 -14.42 -7.75
C VAL A 78 19.70 -13.21 -8.59
N PRO A 79 19.46 -13.37 -9.91
CA PRO A 79 19.23 -12.27 -10.87
C PRO A 79 17.82 -11.67 -10.76
N ILE A 80 17.37 -11.41 -9.53
CA ILE A 80 16.15 -10.68 -9.22
C ILE A 80 16.59 -9.35 -8.61
N THR A 81 16.25 -8.24 -9.25
CA THR A 81 16.50 -6.89 -8.71
C THR A 81 15.22 -6.32 -8.09
N HIS A 82 15.10 -5.01 -7.96
CA HIS A 82 13.84 -4.33 -7.63
C HIS A 82 13.69 -3.02 -8.41
N ILE A 83 12.44 -2.68 -8.70
CA ILE A 83 11.99 -1.34 -9.07
C ILE A 83 10.81 -1.05 -8.15
N THR A 84 10.97 -0.06 -7.28
CA THR A 84 9.95 0.29 -6.30
C THR A 84 8.73 0.88 -6.98
N ASN A 85 7.55 0.38 -6.61
CA ASN A 85 6.29 0.91 -7.10
C ASN A 85 6.10 2.39 -6.74
N GLY A 86 5.50 3.14 -7.66
CA GLY A 86 5.06 4.51 -7.43
C GLY A 86 3.66 4.77 -7.97
N ILE A 87 3.10 5.91 -7.58
CA ILE A 87 1.74 6.33 -7.95
C ILE A 87 1.73 7.44 -8.99
N HIS A 88 0.65 7.52 -9.75
CA HIS A 88 0.39 8.67 -10.62
C HIS A 88 -0.09 9.86 -9.77
N VAL A 89 0.86 10.63 -9.24
CA VAL A 89 0.63 11.71 -8.26
C VAL A 89 -0.55 12.63 -8.66
N PRO A 90 -0.64 13.17 -9.90
CA PRO A 90 -1.72 14.10 -10.25
C PRO A 90 -3.12 13.50 -10.17
N ALA A 91 -3.28 12.18 -10.28
CA ALA A 91 -4.59 11.53 -10.18
C ALA A 91 -5.08 11.37 -8.74
N TRP A 92 -4.17 11.36 -7.77
CA TRP A 92 -4.46 11.06 -6.36
C TRP A 92 -4.52 12.28 -5.46
N ILE A 93 -3.93 13.40 -5.86
CA ILE A 93 -3.97 14.62 -5.05
C ILE A 93 -5.34 15.30 -5.09
N GLY A 94 -5.73 15.88 -3.96
CA GLY A 94 -6.92 16.72 -3.84
C GLY A 94 -6.71 18.08 -4.50
N GLU A 95 -7.79 18.69 -4.96
CA GLU A 95 -7.73 19.98 -5.66
C GLU A 95 -7.10 21.10 -4.81
N ALA A 96 -7.36 21.11 -3.51
CA ALA A 96 -6.79 22.10 -2.59
C ALA A 96 -5.26 21.95 -2.47
N ILE A 97 -4.78 20.71 -2.32
CA ILE A 97 -3.34 20.40 -2.32
C ILE A 97 -2.70 20.73 -3.67
N ASN A 98 -3.35 20.40 -4.78
CA ASN A 98 -2.86 20.74 -6.12
C ASN A 98 -2.71 22.26 -6.32
N LYS A 99 -3.60 23.08 -5.76
CA LYS A 99 -3.49 24.55 -5.79
C LYS A 99 -2.25 25.04 -5.04
N ILE A 100 -1.97 24.46 -3.87
CA ILE A 100 -0.74 24.72 -3.11
C ILE A 100 0.49 24.33 -3.94
N TYR A 101 0.52 23.12 -4.51
CA TYR A 101 1.66 22.68 -5.31
C TYR A 101 1.92 23.60 -6.51
N ARG A 102 0.88 24.00 -7.26
CA ARG A 102 1.04 24.95 -8.37
C ARG A 102 1.58 26.32 -7.92
N ARG A 103 1.16 26.80 -6.75
CA ARG A 103 1.57 28.10 -6.22
C ARG A 103 3.02 28.08 -5.73
N TYR A 104 3.39 27.07 -4.95
CA TYR A 104 4.67 27.04 -4.22
C TYR A 104 5.75 26.23 -4.92
N LEU A 105 5.42 25.18 -5.68
CA LEU A 105 6.39 24.38 -6.45
C LEU A 105 6.56 24.90 -7.88
N GLY A 106 5.57 25.62 -8.40
CA GLY A 106 5.56 26.18 -9.76
C GLY A 106 4.59 25.47 -10.69
N PRO A 107 4.26 26.05 -11.85
CA PRO A 107 3.28 25.49 -12.78
C PRO A 107 3.75 24.18 -13.44
N ASP A 108 5.06 23.96 -13.52
CA ASP A 108 5.74 22.80 -14.12
C ASP A 108 6.01 21.67 -13.12
N TRP A 109 5.42 21.72 -11.92
CA TRP A 109 5.68 20.72 -10.89
C TRP A 109 5.30 19.29 -11.34
N VAL A 110 4.31 19.15 -12.24
CA VAL A 110 3.88 17.85 -12.77
C VAL A 110 4.95 17.24 -13.68
N GLU A 111 5.76 18.03 -14.36
CA GLU A 111 6.85 17.57 -15.22
C GLU A 111 8.10 17.21 -14.41
N ARG A 112 8.17 17.65 -13.16
CA ARG A 112 9.34 17.55 -12.29
C ARG A 112 9.08 16.87 -10.95
N HIS A 113 7.92 16.24 -10.76
CA HIS A 113 7.53 15.68 -9.46
C HIS A 113 8.39 14.49 -9.00
N ASP A 114 9.33 14.00 -9.82
CA ASP A 114 10.37 13.04 -9.46
C ASP A 114 11.72 13.66 -9.05
N ASP A 115 11.82 15.00 -9.03
CA ASP A 115 12.98 15.77 -8.57
C ASP A 115 12.86 16.08 -7.07
N PRO A 116 13.71 15.49 -6.19
CA PRO A 116 13.65 15.77 -4.75
C PRO A 116 13.86 17.24 -4.40
N ALA A 117 14.68 17.98 -5.17
CA ALA A 117 14.98 19.38 -4.88
C ALA A 117 13.76 20.28 -5.08
N LEU A 118 12.83 19.91 -5.97
CA LEU A 118 11.55 20.60 -6.13
C LEU A 118 10.77 20.57 -4.81
N TRP A 119 10.76 19.42 -4.14
CA TRP A 119 9.91 19.17 -2.98
C TRP A 119 10.40 19.84 -1.70
N GLU A 120 11.65 20.29 -1.63
CA GLU A 120 12.13 21.12 -0.51
C GLU A 120 11.29 22.40 -0.33
N ARG A 121 10.77 22.95 -1.42
CA ARG A 121 9.90 24.14 -1.42
C ARG A 121 8.57 23.93 -0.69
N ILE A 122 8.18 22.69 -0.36
CA ILE A 122 6.98 22.44 0.46
C ILE A 122 7.15 23.00 1.88
N LEU A 123 8.39 23.14 2.35
CA LEU A 123 8.69 23.68 3.67
C LEU A 123 8.29 25.16 3.79
N ASP A 124 8.33 25.89 2.67
CA ASP A 124 7.98 27.31 2.57
C ASP A 124 6.46 27.57 2.58
N VAL A 125 5.63 26.54 2.41
CA VAL A 125 4.17 26.67 2.47
C VAL A 125 3.77 27.05 3.90
N PRO A 126 2.99 28.11 4.15
CA PRO A 126 2.50 28.43 5.49
C PRO A 126 1.67 27.27 6.08
N ASP A 127 1.89 26.91 7.34
CA ASP A 127 1.25 25.71 7.90
C ASP A 127 -0.28 25.84 7.94
N GLU A 128 -0.79 27.05 8.18
CA GLU A 128 -2.22 27.36 8.14
C GLU A 128 -2.85 27.10 6.77
N GLU A 129 -2.12 27.34 5.67
CA GLU A 129 -2.62 27.11 4.32
C GLU A 129 -2.72 25.60 4.02
N LEU A 130 -1.69 24.84 4.39
CA LEU A 130 -1.69 23.39 4.24
C LEU A 130 -2.74 22.72 5.14
N TRP A 131 -2.86 23.18 6.39
CA TRP A 131 -3.85 22.67 7.33
C TRP A 131 -5.28 22.98 6.88
N ALA A 132 -5.55 24.20 6.40
CA ALA A 132 -6.86 24.57 5.87
C ALA A 132 -7.23 23.74 4.63
N ALA A 133 -6.27 23.49 3.73
CA ALA A 133 -6.49 22.61 2.57
C ALA A 133 -6.83 21.18 2.97
N HIS A 134 -6.16 20.65 3.99
CA HIS A 134 -6.45 19.33 4.58
C HIS A 134 -7.86 19.28 5.19
N LEU A 135 -8.21 20.23 6.06
CA LEU A 135 -9.54 20.30 6.66
C LEU A 135 -10.65 20.41 5.62
N HIS A 136 -10.41 21.12 4.52
CA HIS A 136 -11.35 21.18 3.39
C HIS A 136 -11.57 19.81 2.74
N LEU A 137 -10.50 19.05 2.48
CA LEU A 137 -10.60 17.70 1.91
C LEU A 137 -11.24 16.71 2.89
N LYS A 138 -10.95 16.83 4.19
CA LYS A 138 -11.60 16.06 5.26
C LYS A 138 -13.11 16.31 5.31
N ARG A 139 -13.55 17.57 5.24
CA ARG A 139 -14.98 17.91 5.17
C ARG A 139 -15.63 17.33 3.91
N LYS A 140 -14.95 17.37 2.76
CA LYS A 140 -15.43 16.71 1.53
C LYS A 140 -15.62 15.20 1.70
N LEU A 141 -14.68 14.51 2.37
CA LEU A 141 -14.83 13.10 2.71
C LEU A 141 -16.08 12.88 3.59
N MET A 142 -16.28 13.70 4.63
CA MET A 142 -17.45 13.56 5.51
C MET A 142 -18.76 13.78 4.77
N SER A 143 -18.82 14.77 3.87
CA SER A 143 -19.99 15.01 3.02
C SER A 143 -20.28 13.81 2.12
N LEU A 144 -19.26 13.22 1.50
CA LEU A 144 -19.42 12.01 0.68
C LEU A 144 -19.99 10.85 1.49
N ILE A 145 -19.44 10.60 2.68
CA ILE A 145 -19.87 9.50 3.55
C ILE A 145 -21.36 9.66 3.92
N ARG A 146 -21.75 10.85 4.36
CA ARG A 146 -23.14 11.16 4.72
C ARG A 146 -24.09 11.02 3.53
N GLU A 147 -23.68 11.50 2.35
CA GLU A 147 -24.50 11.40 1.14
C GLU A 147 -24.65 9.95 0.67
N ARG A 148 -23.58 9.15 0.70
CA ARG A 148 -23.65 7.72 0.35
C ARG A 148 -24.57 6.96 1.30
N ALA A 149 -24.52 7.24 2.60
CA ALA A 149 -25.42 6.65 3.58
C ALA A 149 -26.89 7.04 3.29
N ARG A 150 -27.14 8.31 2.96
CA ARG A 150 -28.46 8.83 2.60
C ARG A 150 -29.02 8.15 1.36
N GLN A 151 -28.24 8.05 0.27
CA GLN A 151 -28.67 7.40 -0.97
C GLN A 151 -29.01 5.92 -0.76
N ARG A 152 -28.14 5.16 -0.09
CA ARG A 152 -28.42 3.74 0.22
C ARG A 152 -29.68 3.57 1.08
N ARG A 153 -29.96 4.52 1.97
CA ARG A 153 -31.19 4.52 2.77
C ARG A 153 -32.44 4.78 1.91
N ILE A 154 -32.37 5.71 0.96
CA ILE A 154 -33.46 6.01 0.02
C ILE A 154 -33.73 4.80 -0.88
N GLU A 155 -32.69 4.12 -1.36
CA GLU A 155 -32.76 2.94 -2.22
C GLU A 155 -33.21 1.65 -1.49
N GLY A 156 -33.43 1.72 -0.17
CA GLY A 156 -33.80 0.54 0.63
C GLY A 156 -32.65 -0.46 0.83
N LEU A 157 -31.41 -0.07 0.52
CA LEU A 157 -30.20 -0.89 0.63
C LEU A 157 -29.53 -0.78 2.01
N MET A 158 -30.15 -0.08 2.97
CA MET A 158 -29.59 0.15 4.30
C MET A 158 -30.65 0.12 5.41
N ASN A 159 -30.52 -0.85 6.30
CA ASN A 159 -31.32 -0.96 7.52
C ASN A 159 -30.94 0.12 8.54
N PRO A 160 -31.86 0.53 9.45
CA PRO A 160 -31.57 1.61 10.42
C PRO A 160 -30.30 1.35 11.25
N GLU A 161 -30.08 0.11 11.67
CA GLU A 161 -28.90 -0.28 12.45
C GLU A 161 -27.57 -0.12 11.68
N GLN A 162 -27.60 -0.18 10.35
CA GLN A 162 -26.42 -0.05 9.51
C GLN A 162 -26.00 1.42 9.33
N VAL A 163 -26.89 2.37 9.61
CA VAL A 163 -26.60 3.82 9.53
C VAL A 163 -25.52 4.22 10.53
N LEU A 164 -25.46 3.56 11.69
CA LEU A 164 -24.43 3.74 12.72
C LEU A 164 -23.03 3.49 12.15
N CYS A 165 -22.87 2.37 11.44
CA CYS A 165 -21.58 1.97 10.86
C CYS A 165 -21.28 2.65 9.53
N ALA A 166 -22.24 3.35 8.93
CA ALA A 166 -22.03 4.07 7.68
C ALA A 166 -21.20 5.35 7.86
N GLY A 167 -20.80 5.69 9.09
CA GLY A 167 -19.97 6.86 9.40
C GLY A 167 -20.74 8.18 9.48
N THR A 168 -22.06 8.11 9.66
CA THR A 168 -22.92 9.30 9.76
C THR A 168 -22.69 10.09 11.06
N PHE A 169 -22.25 9.42 12.13
CA PHE A 169 -21.92 10.02 13.43
C PHE A 169 -20.48 10.52 13.55
N LEU A 170 -19.66 10.35 12.50
CA LEU A 170 -18.29 10.85 12.52
C LEU A 170 -18.26 12.38 12.64
N ASP A 171 -17.34 12.85 13.47
CA ASP A 171 -17.09 14.25 13.76
C ASP A 171 -15.90 14.74 12.90
N PRO A 172 -16.11 15.73 12.02
CA PRO A 172 -15.06 16.24 11.12
C PRO A 172 -13.86 16.87 11.84
N ASP A 173 -13.99 17.28 13.11
CA ASP A 173 -12.91 17.97 13.82
C ASP A 173 -12.04 16.99 14.64
N ALA A 174 -12.53 15.77 14.88
CA ALA A 174 -11.81 14.71 15.58
C ALA A 174 -10.80 13.98 14.68
N LEU A 175 -9.75 13.37 15.26
CA LEU A 175 -8.77 12.57 14.53
C LEU A 175 -9.41 11.35 13.84
N ILE A 176 -9.20 11.23 12.53
CA ILE A 176 -9.70 10.13 11.69
C ILE A 176 -8.53 9.29 11.17
N ILE A 177 -8.50 8.02 11.58
CA ILE A 177 -7.55 7.02 11.11
C ILE A 177 -8.20 6.19 10.01
N GLY A 178 -7.62 6.22 8.81
CA GLY A 178 -8.09 5.49 7.65
C GLY A 178 -7.41 4.14 7.47
N PHE A 179 -8.20 3.10 7.18
CA PHE A 179 -7.72 1.80 6.72
C PHE A 179 -8.54 1.37 5.50
N ALA A 180 -7.96 1.39 4.29
CA ALA A 180 -8.69 0.94 3.10
C ALA A 180 -7.91 0.00 2.18
N ARG A 181 -8.24 -1.29 2.21
CA ARG A 181 -7.52 -2.35 1.49
C ARG A 181 -8.43 -3.56 1.22
N ARG A 182 -8.05 -4.41 0.25
CA ARG A 182 -8.60 -5.78 0.17
C ARG A 182 -8.37 -6.47 1.52
N PHE A 183 -9.42 -7.03 2.13
CA PHE A 183 -9.32 -7.77 3.38
C PHE A 183 -8.70 -9.14 3.12
N ALA A 184 -7.53 -9.36 3.72
CA ALA A 184 -6.77 -10.60 3.72
C ALA A 184 -6.13 -10.73 5.10
N THR A 185 -5.97 -11.96 5.59
CA THR A 185 -5.50 -12.24 6.96
C THR A 185 -4.16 -11.59 7.27
N TYR A 186 -3.21 -11.63 6.33
CA TYR A 186 -1.88 -11.04 6.52
C TYR A 186 -1.89 -9.50 6.68
N LYS A 187 -2.96 -8.80 6.29
CA LYS A 187 -3.04 -7.33 6.44
C LYS A 187 -3.44 -6.87 7.84
N ARG A 188 -3.90 -7.81 8.68
CA ARG A 188 -4.25 -7.61 10.10
C ARG A 188 -5.06 -6.34 10.37
N ALA A 189 -6.14 -6.15 9.60
CA ALA A 189 -7.07 -5.05 9.82
C ALA A 189 -7.68 -5.07 11.24
N SER A 190 -7.71 -6.24 11.88
CA SER A 190 -8.19 -6.42 13.25
C SER A 190 -7.18 -6.15 14.34
N LEU A 191 -5.91 -5.83 14.01
CA LEU A 191 -4.86 -5.65 15.03
C LEU A 191 -5.24 -4.57 16.07
N ILE A 192 -5.89 -3.49 15.62
CA ILE A 192 -6.37 -2.43 16.51
C ILE A 192 -7.46 -2.92 17.47
N PHE A 193 -8.17 -4.01 17.18
CA PHE A 193 -9.20 -4.58 18.07
C PHE A 193 -8.63 -5.56 19.11
N HIS A 194 -7.31 -5.72 19.19
CA HIS A 194 -6.68 -6.63 20.14
C HIS A 194 -6.97 -6.25 21.60
N ASP A 195 -7.00 -4.96 21.92
CA ASP A 195 -7.41 -4.43 23.23
C ASP A 195 -8.59 -3.47 23.08
N LEU A 196 -9.81 -4.02 23.09
CA LEU A 196 -11.03 -3.23 22.93
C LEU A 196 -11.22 -2.18 24.02
N GLU A 197 -10.70 -2.39 25.24
CA GLU A 197 -10.87 -1.44 26.34
C GLU A 197 -9.93 -0.23 26.17
N ARG A 198 -8.68 -0.44 25.72
CA ARG A 198 -7.81 0.66 25.28
C ARG A 198 -8.41 1.41 24.09
N LEU A 199 -8.93 0.68 23.10
CA LEU A 199 -9.59 1.31 21.96
C LEU A 199 -10.73 2.22 22.41
N LYS A 200 -11.65 1.73 23.24
CA LYS A 200 -12.78 2.51 23.76
C LYS A 200 -12.32 3.78 24.49
N ARG A 201 -11.21 3.72 25.25
CA ARG A 201 -10.63 4.92 25.88
C ARG A 201 -10.20 5.96 24.84
N LEU A 202 -9.56 5.55 23.74
CA LEU A 202 -9.21 6.46 22.64
C LEU A 202 -10.44 7.02 21.92
N LEU A 203 -11.45 6.17 21.66
CA LEU A 203 -12.68 6.59 20.98
C LEU A 203 -13.51 7.59 21.79
N HIS A 204 -13.50 7.45 23.12
CA HIS A 204 -14.34 8.21 24.05
C HIS A 204 -13.60 9.29 24.83
N ASP A 205 -12.32 9.55 24.54
CA ASP A 205 -11.62 10.70 25.14
C ASP A 205 -12.39 11.98 24.82
N ARG A 206 -12.81 12.70 25.88
CA ARG A 206 -13.66 13.90 25.78
C ARG A 206 -12.97 15.03 25.04
N TYR A 207 -11.64 15.12 25.13
CA TYR A 207 -10.85 16.22 24.58
C TYR A 207 -10.08 15.81 23.33
N ARG A 208 -9.80 14.52 23.17
CA ARG A 208 -8.97 13.97 22.09
C ARG A 208 -9.61 12.73 21.44
N PRO A 209 -10.86 12.80 20.97
CA PRO A 209 -11.57 11.63 20.45
C PRO A 209 -10.90 11.06 19.20
N VAL A 210 -10.81 9.74 19.10
CA VAL A 210 -10.29 9.06 17.90
C VAL A 210 -11.43 8.40 17.14
N GLN A 211 -11.33 8.39 15.82
CA GLN A 211 -12.30 7.75 14.92
C GLN A 211 -11.58 6.90 13.88
N PHE A 212 -12.25 5.86 13.41
CA PHE A 212 -11.72 4.96 12.40
C PHE A 212 -12.65 4.85 11.20
N ILE A 213 -12.07 4.84 10.01
CA ILE A 213 -12.78 4.52 8.78
C ILE A 213 -12.12 3.31 8.13
N PHE A 214 -12.85 2.21 8.12
CA PHE A 214 -12.50 1.00 7.38
C PHE A 214 -13.18 0.99 6.03
N ALA A 215 -12.47 0.56 4.99
CA ALA A 215 -13.06 0.32 3.69
C ALA A 215 -12.36 -0.83 2.96
N GLY A 216 -13.09 -1.58 2.15
CA GLY A 216 -12.49 -2.66 1.38
C GLY A 216 -13.45 -3.79 1.04
N LYS A 217 -12.93 -4.77 0.32
CA LYS A 217 -13.66 -5.98 -0.08
C LYS A 217 -12.83 -7.22 0.28
N ALA A 218 -13.48 -8.28 0.73
CA ALA A 218 -12.88 -9.61 0.81
C ALA A 218 -13.07 -10.32 -0.54
N HIS A 219 -12.14 -11.22 -0.89
CA HIS A 219 -12.32 -12.04 -2.09
C HIS A 219 -13.41 -13.11 -1.84
N PRO A 220 -14.25 -13.45 -2.82
CA PRO A 220 -15.32 -14.44 -2.62
C PRO A 220 -14.84 -15.81 -2.14
N ALA A 221 -13.61 -16.20 -2.46
CA ALA A 221 -12.99 -17.44 -2.01
C ALA A 221 -12.12 -17.31 -0.74
N ASP A 222 -12.00 -16.11 -0.15
CA ASP A 222 -11.17 -15.85 1.04
C ASP A 222 -12.04 -15.80 2.30
N GLU A 223 -12.32 -16.97 2.86
CA GLU A 223 -13.14 -17.11 4.07
C GLU A 223 -12.54 -16.38 5.28
N GLY A 224 -11.21 -16.34 5.39
CA GLY A 224 -10.53 -15.58 6.45
C GLY A 224 -10.77 -14.08 6.33
N GLY A 225 -10.66 -13.54 5.11
CA GLY A 225 -10.97 -12.15 4.81
C GLY A 225 -12.44 -11.78 5.09
N LYS A 226 -13.39 -12.68 4.80
CA LYS A 226 -14.82 -12.47 5.10
C LYS A 226 -15.10 -12.44 6.60
N ARG A 227 -14.54 -13.39 7.38
CA ARG A 227 -14.68 -13.41 8.84
C ARG A 227 -14.11 -12.15 9.48
N LEU A 228 -12.95 -11.70 8.99
CA LEU A 228 -12.34 -10.45 9.42
C LEU A 228 -13.26 -9.25 9.17
N LEU A 229 -13.82 -9.14 7.96
CA LEU A 229 -14.76 -8.08 7.62
C LEU A 229 -15.99 -8.12 8.53
N GLN A 230 -16.57 -9.31 8.76
CA GLN A 230 -17.71 -9.50 9.65
C GLN A 230 -17.39 -9.08 11.09
N GLN A 231 -16.21 -9.44 11.61
CA GLN A 231 -15.77 -9.03 12.94
C GLN A 231 -15.71 -7.51 13.07
N ILE A 232 -15.07 -6.83 12.12
CA ILE A 232 -14.94 -5.36 12.12
C ILE A 232 -16.32 -4.70 12.04
N TYR A 233 -17.19 -5.23 11.19
CA TYR A 233 -18.54 -4.72 11.02
C TYR A 233 -19.38 -4.89 12.29
N ASN A 234 -19.27 -6.04 12.97
CA ASN A 234 -19.95 -6.27 14.25
C ASN A 234 -19.45 -5.33 15.35
N ILE A 235 -18.13 -5.07 15.41
CA ILE A 235 -17.55 -4.10 16.35
C ILE A 235 -18.05 -2.69 16.02
N ALA A 236 -18.10 -2.30 14.75
CA ALA A 236 -18.61 -0.99 14.34
C ALA A 236 -20.10 -0.80 14.69
N LYS A 237 -20.87 -1.90 14.82
CA LYS A 237 -22.27 -1.89 15.25
C LYS A 237 -22.45 -1.81 16.76
N ASP A 238 -21.41 -2.13 17.53
CA ASP A 238 -21.50 -2.17 18.99
C ASP A 238 -21.79 -0.76 19.53
N PRO A 239 -22.88 -0.54 20.27
CA PRO A 239 -23.16 0.74 20.91
C PRO A 239 -21.99 1.25 21.78
N ALA A 240 -21.17 0.33 22.31
CA ALA A 240 -19.99 0.65 23.12
C ALA A 240 -18.86 1.34 22.35
N VAL A 241 -18.92 1.44 21.01
CA VAL A 241 -17.97 2.28 20.22
C VAL A 241 -18.56 3.63 19.82
N GLY A 242 -19.80 3.94 20.22
CA GLY A 242 -20.40 5.27 20.11
C GLY A 242 -20.53 5.82 18.68
N GLY A 243 -20.53 4.97 17.66
CA GLY A 243 -20.55 5.39 16.25
C GLY A 243 -19.23 6.03 15.76
N ARG A 244 -18.12 5.84 16.49
CA ARG A 244 -16.79 6.37 16.15
C ARG A 244 -16.02 5.49 15.14
N ILE A 245 -16.57 4.34 14.77
CA ILE A 245 -16.00 3.42 13.79
C ILE A 245 -16.97 3.30 12.62
N ALA A 246 -16.50 3.64 11.43
CA ALA A 246 -17.24 3.50 10.19
C ALA A 246 -16.66 2.38 9.31
N PHE A 247 -17.55 1.71 8.57
CA PHE A 247 -17.21 0.78 7.52
C PHE A 247 -17.86 1.24 6.21
N ILE A 248 -17.04 1.70 5.25
CA ILE A 248 -17.51 2.13 3.93
C ILE A 248 -17.50 0.94 2.97
N GLU A 249 -18.71 0.49 2.65
CA GLU A 249 -18.96 -0.54 1.64
C GLU A 249 -18.68 -0.01 0.23
N ASP A 250 -18.45 -0.95 -0.70
CA ASP A 250 -18.20 -0.64 -2.11
C ASP A 250 -17.00 0.30 -2.35
N TYR A 251 -15.89 -0.03 -1.70
CA TYR A 251 -14.61 0.62 -1.95
C TYR A 251 -14.20 0.50 -3.42
N ASP A 252 -14.24 1.63 -4.12
CA ASP A 252 -13.87 1.83 -5.50
C ASP A 252 -12.82 2.96 -5.61
N LEU A 253 -12.46 3.35 -6.85
CA LEU A 253 -11.51 4.43 -7.08
C LEU A 253 -12.01 5.79 -6.56
N GLN A 254 -13.31 6.04 -6.57
CA GLN A 254 -13.88 7.29 -6.07
C GLN A 254 -13.70 7.36 -4.55
N VAL A 255 -14.17 6.35 -3.80
CA VAL A 255 -14.00 6.28 -2.33
C VAL A 255 -12.53 6.32 -1.96
N ALA A 256 -11.67 5.60 -2.68
CA ALA A 256 -10.23 5.62 -2.48
C ALA A 256 -9.66 7.04 -2.54
N ARG A 257 -10.07 7.86 -3.53
CA ARG A 257 -9.60 9.24 -3.66
C ARG A 257 -10.00 10.09 -2.46
N TYR A 258 -11.25 10.01 -2.01
CA TYR A 258 -11.67 10.80 -0.85
C TYR A 258 -10.99 10.35 0.44
N LEU A 259 -10.77 9.04 0.63
CA LEU A 259 -10.08 8.54 1.83
C LEU A 259 -8.63 8.99 1.89
N VAL A 260 -7.85 8.78 0.82
CA VAL A 260 -6.42 9.18 0.77
C VAL A 260 -6.22 10.70 0.67
N GLN A 261 -7.30 11.49 0.66
CA GLN A 261 -7.27 12.95 0.67
C GLN A 261 -7.78 13.55 1.97
N GLY A 262 -8.62 12.81 2.73
CA GLY A 262 -9.41 13.39 3.81
C GLY A 262 -9.28 12.73 5.18
N VAL A 263 -8.64 11.57 5.31
CA VAL A 263 -8.29 11.02 6.64
C VAL A 263 -7.05 11.73 7.19
N ASP A 264 -6.83 11.71 8.50
CA ASP A 264 -5.68 12.38 9.11
C ASP A 264 -4.44 11.50 9.15
N VAL A 265 -4.62 10.17 9.31
CA VAL A 265 -3.52 9.18 9.32
C VAL A 265 -3.91 7.97 8.49
N TRP A 266 -2.95 7.43 7.74
CA TRP A 266 -3.12 6.19 7.00
C TRP A 266 -2.53 4.99 7.74
N LEU A 267 -3.40 4.10 8.25
CA LEU A 267 -3.01 2.90 9.00
C LEU A 267 -2.77 1.71 8.07
N ASN A 268 -1.61 1.07 8.24
CA ASN A 268 -1.30 -0.21 7.57
C ASN A 268 -0.58 -1.15 8.55
N THR A 269 -1.17 -2.30 8.87
CA THR A 269 -0.64 -3.27 9.85
C THR A 269 -0.28 -4.62 9.21
N PRO A 270 0.38 -4.67 8.03
CA PRO A 270 0.69 -5.95 7.40
C PRO A 270 1.62 -6.79 8.27
N ARG A 271 1.50 -8.10 8.15
CA ARG A 271 2.40 -9.05 8.78
C ARG A 271 3.71 -9.13 7.98
N ARG A 272 4.79 -8.84 8.71
CA ARG A 272 6.20 -9.12 8.42
C ARG A 272 6.48 -10.44 7.67
N PRO A 273 7.03 -10.60 6.44
CA PRO A 273 7.30 -9.70 5.31
C PRO A 273 6.33 -9.93 4.12
N TYR A 274 5.03 -10.03 4.39
CA TYR A 274 4.03 -10.44 3.40
C TYR A 274 3.47 -9.29 2.55
N GLU A 275 3.78 -8.03 2.87
CA GLU A 275 3.47 -6.91 1.99
C GLU A 275 4.63 -6.69 0.99
N ALA A 276 4.38 -6.96 -0.29
CA ALA A 276 5.38 -6.74 -1.32
C ALA A 276 5.75 -5.26 -1.51
N SER A 277 4.78 -4.34 -1.38
CA SER A 277 5.01 -2.90 -1.48
C SER A 277 3.88 -2.15 -0.77
N GLY A 278 2.77 -1.88 -1.47
CA GLY A 278 1.57 -1.27 -0.89
C GLY A 278 1.40 0.21 -1.20
N THR A 279 0.85 0.55 -2.36
CA THR A 279 0.82 1.93 -2.87
C THR A 279 -0.19 2.87 -2.21
N SER A 280 -1.05 2.37 -1.31
CA SER A 280 -2.09 3.21 -0.67
C SER A 280 -1.52 4.29 0.23
N GLY A 281 -0.46 3.98 1.00
CA GLY A 281 0.20 4.96 1.86
C GLY A 281 0.91 6.06 1.05
N GLN A 282 1.45 5.71 -0.13
CA GLN A 282 2.05 6.67 -1.07
C GLN A 282 1.01 7.71 -1.55
N LYS A 283 -0.24 7.28 -1.79
CA LYS A 283 -1.36 8.17 -2.19
C LYS A 283 -1.76 9.12 -1.08
N ALA A 284 -1.78 8.61 0.15
CA ALA A 284 -2.10 9.39 1.33
C ALA A 284 -1.01 10.45 1.58
N ALA A 285 0.26 10.05 1.54
CA ALA A 285 1.40 10.96 1.73
C ALA A 285 1.45 12.09 0.69
N ALA A 286 1.06 11.84 -0.56
CA ALA A 286 0.96 12.87 -1.60
C ALA A 286 -0.06 13.97 -1.29
N ASN A 287 -0.97 13.74 -0.34
CA ASN A 287 -1.93 14.72 0.19
C ASN A 287 -1.54 15.27 1.57
N GLY A 288 -0.33 14.95 2.06
CA GLY A 288 0.11 15.33 3.41
C GLY A 288 -0.41 14.44 4.52
N ILE A 289 -0.96 13.25 4.21
CA ILE A 289 -1.45 12.32 5.23
C ILE A 289 -0.30 11.39 5.65
N PRO A 290 0.18 11.45 6.91
CA PRO A 290 1.26 10.59 7.36
C PRO A 290 0.83 9.13 7.47
N SER A 291 1.81 8.23 7.34
CA SER A 291 1.57 6.79 7.53
C SER A 291 1.85 6.36 8.97
N LEU A 292 1.01 5.48 9.51
CA LEU A 292 1.23 4.73 10.74
C LEU A 292 1.27 3.26 10.36
N SER A 293 2.46 2.66 10.31
CA SER A 293 2.60 1.34 9.71
C SER A 293 3.77 0.52 10.22
N VAL A 294 3.61 -0.80 10.17
CA VAL A 294 4.72 -1.76 10.33
C VAL A 294 5.74 -1.56 9.22
N LEU A 295 7.04 -1.69 9.53
CA LEU A 295 8.16 -1.57 8.57
C LEU A 295 8.21 -2.77 7.60
N ASP A 296 7.26 -2.82 6.68
CA ASP A 296 7.15 -3.79 5.59
C ASP A 296 6.83 -3.10 4.26
N GLY A 297 7.01 -3.83 3.15
CA GLY A 297 6.73 -3.33 1.80
C GLY A 297 7.44 -2.01 1.48
N TRP A 298 6.69 -1.02 1.01
CA TRP A 298 7.24 0.30 0.65
C TRP A 298 7.64 1.12 1.88
N TRP A 299 7.04 0.87 3.05
CA TRP A 299 7.27 1.68 4.23
C TRP A 299 8.65 1.40 4.84
N ALA A 300 9.14 0.17 4.71
CA ALA A 300 10.49 -0.22 5.13
C ALA A 300 11.61 0.60 4.45
N GLU A 301 11.39 1.10 3.23
CA GLU A 301 12.33 1.95 2.49
C GLU A 301 11.92 3.42 2.44
N GLY A 302 10.66 3.74 2.77
CA GLY A 302 10.12 5.10 2.73
C GLY A 302 10.16 5.83 4.08
N TYR A 303 10.19 5.12 5.21
CA TYR A 303 10.19 5.74 6.54
C TYR A 303 11.54 6.39 6.87
N ASN A 304 11.51 7.61 7.39
CA ASN A 304 12.73 8.35 7.75
C ASN A 304 12.76 8.86 9.21
N GLY A 305 11.79 8.48 10.04
CA GLY A 305 11.68 8.97 11.42
C GLY A 305 10.84 10.24 11.59
N ALA A 306 10.58 11.00 10.52
CA ALA A 306 9.91 12.30 10.58
C ALA A 306 8.66 12.40 9.67
N ASN A 307 8.46 11.45 8.75
CA ASN A 307 7.35 11.42 7.79
C ASN A 307 6.14 10.56 8.21
N GLY A 308 6.09 10.12 9.47
CA GLY A 308 5.04 9.26 10.01
C GLY A 308 5.55 8.45 11.19
N TRP A 309 4.95 7.28 11.42
CA TRP A 309 5.27 6.41 12.55
C TRP A 309 5.46 4.96 12.11
N ALA A 310 6.47 4.32 12.69
CA ALA A 310 6.78 2.92 12.50
C ALA A 310 6.25 2.09 13.68
N ILE A 311 5.35 1.15 13.41
CA ILE A 311 4.93 0.15 14.40
C ILE A 311 6.05 -0.89 14.47
N ASP A 312 6.90 -0.76 15.49
CA ASP A 312 8.03 -1.65 15.74
C ASP A 312 8.06 -2.03 17.23
N PRO A 313 7.77 -3.30 17.58
CA PRO A 313 7.88 -3.78 18.96
C PRO A 313 9.32 -3.97 19.45
N GLY A 314 10.34 -3.71 18.60
CA GLY A 314 11.76 -3.85 18.93
C GLY A 314 12.27 -5.29 18.94
N GLN A 315 11.44 -6.25 19.35
CA GLN A 315 11.72 -7.68 19.30
C GLN A 315 10.79 -8.41 18.33
N ARG A 316 11.33 -9.41 17.62
CA ARG A 316 10.55 -10.32 16.79
C ARG A 316 10.29 -11.64 17.51
N TYR A 317 9.08 -12.14 17.34
CA TYR A 317 8.61 -13.40 17.89
C TYR A 317 8.27 -14.36 16.75
N ASP A 318 8.69 -15.62 16.91
CA ASP A 318 8.38 -16.68 15.94
C ASP A 318 6.90 -17.08 16.02
N ASP A 319 6.31 -17.02 17.21
CA ASP A 319 4.88 -17.26 17.41
C ASP A 319 4.03 -16.11 16.84
N PRO A 320 3.14 -16.39 15.88
CA PRO A 320 2.31 -15.36 15.28
C PRO A 320 1.43 -14.58 16.27
N ALA A 321 0.93 -15.23 17.32
CA ALA A 321 0.06 -14.59 18.29
C ALA A 321 0.84 -13.65 19.22
N ALA A 322 2.00 -14.08 19.73
CA ALA A 322 2.93 -13.23 20.47
C ALA A 322 3.37 -12.00 19.65
N GLN A 323 3.68 -12.18 18.36
CA GLN A 323 4.01 -11.05 17.48
C GLN A 323 2.82 -10.09 17.31
N ASP A 324 1.59 -10.58 17.18
CA ASP A 324 0.41 -9.72 17.08
C ASP A 324 0.16 -8.94 18.37
N ALA A 325 0.35 -9.56 19.54
CA ALA A 325 0.24 -8.87 20.82
C ALA A 325 1.31 -7.76 20.97
N ALA A 326 2.55 -8.03 20.58
CA ALA A 326 3.63 -7.05 20.63
C ALA A 326 3.41 -5.89 19.62
N ASP A 327 3.01 -6.20 18.39
CA ASP A 327 2.68 -5.17 17.40
C ASP A 327 1.46 -4.33 17.83
N ALA A 328 0.47 -4.93 18.48
CA ALA A 328 -0.67 -4.22 19.04
C ALA A 328 -0.24 -3.27 20.18
N GLU A 329 0.62 -3.72 21.10
CA GLU A 329 1.16 -2.86 22.17
C GLU A 329 1.92 -1.67 21.58
N ALA A 330 2.81 -1.90 20.61
CA ALA A 330 3.54 -0.84 19.93
C ALA A 330 2.60 0.15 19.22
N LEU A 331 1.55 -0.35 18.56
CA LEU A 331 0.52 0.50 17.94
C LEU A 331 -0.19 1.37 18.97
N TYR A 332 -0.62 0.80 20.10
CA TYR A 332 -1.29 1.58 21.15
C TYR A 332 -0.36 2.61 21.79
N HIS A 333 0.89 2.24 22.07
CA HIS A 333 1.87 3.17 22.61
C HIS A 333 2.06 4.38 21.68
N LEU A 334 2.19 4.16 20.38
CA LEU A 334 2.29 5.24 19.39
C LEU A 334 1.02 6.11 19.38
N LEU A 335 -0.16 5.49 19.39
CA LEU A 335 -1.42 6.23 19.40
C LEU A 335 -1.56 7.11 20.65
N GLU A 336 -1.33 6.53 21.82
CA GLU A 336 -1.55 7.19 23.12
C GLU A 336 -0.52 8.29 23.42
N ASN A 337 0.75 8.08 23.04
CA ASN A 337 1.85 8.96 23.46
C ASN A 337 2.34 9.91 22.37
N GLU A 338 2.12 9.60 21.09
CA GLU A 338 2.68 10.38 19.99
C GLU A 338 1.59 10.90 19.03
N VAL A 339 0.84 10.00 18.38
CA VAL A 339 -0.07 10.36 17.29
C VAL A 339 -1.23 11.21 17.79
N VAL A 340 -1.97 10.75 18.79
CA VAL A 340 -3.15 11.47 19.31
C VAL A 340 -2.72 12.79 19.98
N PRO A 341 -1.72 12.82 20.88
CA PRO A 341 -1.27 14.07 21.47
C PRO A 341 -0.79 15.10 20.45
N LEU A 342 -0.04 14.69 19.41
CA LEU A 342 0.47 15.61 18.40
C LEU A 342 -0.65 16.24 17.55
N PHE A 343 -1.67 15.45 17.17
CA PHE A 343 -2.81 15.96 16.40
C PHE A 343 -3.62 17.01 17.17
N TYR A 344 -3.80 16.81 18.47
CA TYR A 344 -4.60 17.69 19.32
C TYR A 344 -3.81 18.85 19.95
N LYS A 345 -2.49 18.91 19.74
CA LYS A 345 -1.67 20.04 20.18
C LYS A 345 -1.82 21.22 19.22
N ARG A 346 -2.72 22.13 19.56
CA ARG A 346 -3.06 23.34 18.80
C ARG A 346 -2.32 24.57 19.34
N ASP A 347 -1.98 25.50 18.45
CA ASP A 347 -1.51 26.84 18.82
C ASP A 347 -2.68 27.83 18.96
N ALA A 348 -2.38 29.13 19.08
CA ALA A 348 -3.39 30.19 19.22
C ALA A 348 -4.27 30.38 17.97
N ASP A 349 -3.79 29.94 16.80
CA ASP A 349 -4.50 30.02 15.51
C ASP A 349 -5.26 28.71 15.19
N ASP A 350 -5.36 27.79 16.16
CA ASP A 350 -5.93 26.44 16.03
C ASP A 350 -5.19 25.54 15.00
N VAL A 351 -3.91 25.83 14.75
CA VAL A 351 -3.06 25.07 13.82
C VAL A 351 -2.20 24.06 14.60
N PRO A 352 -2.19 22.77 14.21
CA PRO A 352 -1.36 21.76 14.85
C PRO A 352 0.03 21.78 14.20
N ARG A 353 0.83 22.81 14.45
CA ARG A 353 2.12 23.05 13.76
C ARG A 353 3.04 21.82 13.74
N GLY A 354 3.10 21.08 14.84
CA GLY A 354 3.86 19.82 14.94
C GLY A 354 3.34 18.73 14.00
N TRP A 355 2.02 18.62 13.84
CA TRP A 355 1.39 17.72 12.87
C TRP A 355 1.68 18.15 11.44
N VAL A 356 1.52 19.45 11.14
CA VAL A 356 1.76 19.98 9.78
C VAL A 356 3.21 19.78 9.35
N ARG A 357 4.17 19.81 10.28
CA ARG A 357 5.56 19.43 10.01
C ARG A 357 5.67 17.99 9.51
N VAL A 358 4.98 17.03 10.13
CA VAL A 358 4.94 15.64 9.67
C VAL A 358 4.26 15.53 8.30
N MET A 359 3.20 16.31 8.06
CA MET A 359 2.53 16.36 6.75
C MET A 359 3.48 16.83 5.64
N LYS A 360 4.20 17.93 5.87
CA LYS A 360 5.20 18.47 4.95
C LYS A 360 6.31 17.46 4.68
N GLU A 361 6.81 16.80 5.73
CA GLU A 361 7.85 15.79 5.59
C GLU A 361 7.36 14.56 4.80
N ALA A 362 6.13 14.10 5.05
CA ALA A 362 5.49 13.03 4.29
C ALA A 362 5.42 13.37 2.79
N ILE A 363 5.01 14.59 2.43
CA ILE A 363 5.02 15.04 1.04
C ILE A 363 6.45 15.06 0.49
N ARG A 364 7.36 15.74 1.20
CA ARG A 364 8.73 16.02 0.75
C ARG A 364 9.50 14.75 0.42
N THR A 365 9.39 13.74 1.27
CA THR A 365 10.21 12.52 1.14
C THR A 365 9.53 11.43 0.33
N VAL A 366 8.18 11.38 0.33
CA VAL A 366 7.47 10.28 -0.32
C VAL A 366 7.22 10.59 -1.79
N VAL A 367 6.79 11.80 -2.15
CA VAL A 367 6.35 12.06 -3.54
C VAL A 367 7.44 11.88 -4.60
N PRO A 368 8.67 12.40 -4.46
CA PRO A 368 9.69 12.25 -5.50
C PRO A 368 10.11 10.79 -5.69
N VAL A 369 10.19 10.03 -4.60
CA VAL A 369 10.61 8.64 -4.64
C VAL A 369 9.46 7.75 -5.14
N PHE A 370 8.26 7.88 -4.61
CA PHE A 370 7.16 6.95 -4.85
C PHE A 370 6.18 7.43 -5.94
N CYS A 371 6.70 7.98 -7.03
CA CYS A 371 5.92 8.36 -8.20
C CYS A 371 6.11 7.41 -9.40
N THR A 372 5.07 7.26 -10.21
CA THR A 372 5.11 6.44 -11.43
C THR A 372 6.11 6.98 -12.45
N ARG A 373 6.37 8.29 -12.47
CA ARG A 373 7.37 8.91 -13.36
C ARG A 373 8.77 8.34 -13.12
N ARG A 374 9.24 8.37 -11.87
CA ARG A 374 10.51 7.75 -11.45
C ARG A 374 10.52 6.26 -11.76
N MET A 375 9.45 5.55 -11.38
CA MET A 375 9.33 4.10 -11.61
C MET A 375 9.46 3.74 -13.11
N VAL A 376 8.77 4.46 -14.00
CA VAL A 376 8.82 4.20 -15.45
C VAL A 376 10.18 4.56 -16.04
N LYS A 377 10.83 5.65 -15.58
CA LYS A 377 12.22 5.98 -15.96
C LYS A 377 13.17 4.84 -15.60
N GLU A 378 13.08 4.30 -14.39
CA GLU A 378 13.90 3.16 -13.97
C GLU A 378 13.63 1.91 -14.82
N TYR A 379 12.38 1.60 -15.14
CA TYR A 379 12.05 0.48 -16.04
C TYR A 379 12.67 0.67 -17.43
N ALA A 380 12.56 1.89 -17.98
CA ALA A 380 13.12 2.22 -19.29
C ALA A 380 14.65 2.09 -19.29
N GLU A 381 15.32 2.74 -18.33
CA GLU A 381 16.78 2.83 -18.26
C GLU A 381 17.44 1.50 -17.89
N ARG A 382 16.84 0.75 -16.95
CA ARG A 382 17.47 -0.46 -16.39
C ARG A 382 17.09 -1.73 -17.15
N PHE A 383 15.90 -1.79 -17.74
CA PHE A 383 15.42 -3.01 -18.42
C PHE A 383 15.21 -2.80 -19.92
N TYR A 384 14.35 -1.87 -20.33
CA TYR A 384 13.87 -1.83 -21.71
C TYR A 384 14.94 -1.33 -22.70
N ILE A 385 15.66 -0.25 -22.38
CA ILE A 385 16.73 0.27 -23.23
C ILE A 385 17.89 -0.74 -23.37
N PRO A 386 18.40 -1.35 -22.28
CA PRO A 386 19.41 -2.40 -22.41
C PRO A 386 18.93 -3.62 -23.20
N ALA A 387 17.69 -4.06 -23.00
CA ALA A 387 17.12 -5.18 -23.75
C ALA A 387 17.00 -4.86 -25.25
N ALA A 388 16.55 -3.66 -25.60
CA ALA A 388 16.46 -3.20 -26.99
C ALA A 388 17.84 -3.13 -27.67
N ARG A 389 18.86 -2.63 -26.96
CA ARG A 389 20.25 -2.61 -27.46
C ARG A 389 20.77 -4.02 -27.72
N ARG A 390 20.61 -4.93 -26.75
CA ARG A 390 21.01 -6.34 -26.89
C ARG A 390 20.31 -7.04 -28.05
N ALA A 391 19.02 -6.76 -28.26
CA ALA A 391 18.27 -7.30 -29.40
C ALA A 391 18.85 -6.82 -30.73
N ALA A 392 19.13 -5.52 -30.87
CA ALA A 392 19.74 -4.94 -32.07
C ALA A 392 21.16 -5.50 -32.33
N GLU A 393 21.95 -5.71 -31.28
CA GLU A 393 23.27 -6.34 -31.38
C GLU A 393 23.18 -7.78 -31.91
N ILE A 394 22.27 -8.60 -31.35
CA ILE A 394 22.05 -9.99 -31.78
C ILE A 394 21.61 -10.05 -33.25
N GLU A 395 20.69 -9.18 -33.66
CA GLU A 395 20.24 -9.08 -35.06
C GLU A 395 21.38 -8.69 -36.01
N SER A 396 22.23 -7.74 -35.60
CA SER A 396 23.39 -7.30 -36.41
C SER A 396 24.43 -8.40 -36.62
N LEU A 397 24.52 -9.36 -35.69
CA LEU A 397 25.40 -10.52 -35.76
C LEU A 397 24.81 -11.69 -36.57
N GLY A 398 23.59 -11.53 -37.12
CA GLY A 398 22.89 -12.60 -37.86
C GLY A 398 22.49 -13.79 -36.98
N LEU A 399 22.58 -13.66 -35.66
CA LEU A 399 22.19 -14.69 -34.70
C LEU A 399 20.67 -14.61 -34.47
N ARG A 400 19.99 -15.74 -34.56
CA ARG A 400 18.58 -15.84 -34.12
C ARG A 400 18.55 -16.18 -32.64
N ILE A 401 17.74 -15.49 -31.86
CA ILE A 401 17.44 -15.88 -30.47
C ILE A 401 16.66 -17.19 -30.54
N THR A 402 17.34 -18.32 -30.30
CA THR A 402 16.68 -19.61 -30.11
C THR A 402 16.39 -19.79 -28.62
N ALA A 403 15.26 -20.43 -28.30
CA ALA A 403 14.73 -20.56 -26.94
C ALA A 403 15.60 -21.37 -25.96
N GLY A 404 16.83 -21.76 -26.34
CA GLY A 404 17.72 -22.63 -25.56
C GLY A 404 19.04 -21.99 -25.10
N ALA A 405 19.31 -20.72 -25.43
CA ALA A 405 20.58 -20.05 -25.08
C ALA A 405 20.40 -19.00 -23.97
N THR A 406 19.96 -19.42 -22.78
CA THR A 406 19.87 -18.56 -21.58
C THR A 406 21.06 -18.73 -20.62
N HIS A 407 22.14 -19.39 -21.05
CA HIS A 407 23.40 -19.44 -20.31
C HIS A 407 24.51 -18.73 -21.06
N VAL A 408 24.61 -17.41 -20.86
CA VAL A 408 25.87 -16.66 -20.69
C VAL A 408 25.62 -15.53 -19.71
#